data_AF-A0A837J6Y5-F1
#
_entry.id   AF-A0A837J6Y5-F1
#
_cell.length_a   1.000
_cell.length_b   1.000
_cell.length_c   1.000
_cell.angle_alpha   90.00
_cell.angle_beta   90.00
_cell.angle_gamma   90.00
#
_symmetry.space_group_name_H-M   'P 1'
#
loop_
_entity.id
_entity.type
_entity.pdbx_description
1 polymer ?
#
loop_
_entity_poly.entity_id
_entity_poly.type
_entity_poly.pdbx_seq_one_letter_code
_entity_poly.pdbx_strand_id
1 'polypeptide(L)'
;MTYEEWFLNQGKEHQKIITKLKDYNIDEIIDYFKFENMLINEPNFCLLYKENKKCHNIENLNCYLCACPYFRFNDKGLKKQDNKILYSYCSIDSKNGSKFESENFIHHDCSNCTIPHKEKFIKKNFNKNWFEIMKDCRI
;
A
#
# COMPACT_ATOMS: atom_id res chain seq x y z
N MET A 1 10.14 -11.64 4.41
CA MET A 1 9.64 -11.15 3.11
C MET A 1 10.27 -9.80 2.86
N THR A 2 10.88 -9.62 1.70
CA THR A 2 11.47 -8.35 1.28
C THR A 2 10.41 -7.40 0.71
N TYR A 3 10.74 -6.13 0.44
CA TYR A 3 9.79 -5.22 -0.20
C TYR A 3 9.45 -5.67 -1.62
N GLU A 4 10.43 -6.14 -2.39
CA GLU A 4 10.23 -6.63 -3.75
C GLU A 4 9.27 -7.82 -3.79
N GLU A 5 9.48 -8.81 -2.91
CA GLU A 5 8.60 -9.97 -2.80
C GLU A 5 7.17 -9.55 -2.46
N TRP A 6 7.00 -8.66 -1.47
CA TRP A 6 5.68 -8.17 -1.09
C TRP A 6 5.02 -7.39 -2.22
N PHE A 7 5.75 -6.50 -2.88
CA PHE A 7 5.24 -5.67 -3.98
C PHE A 7 4.70 -6.52 -5.14
N LEU A 8 5.47 -7.52 -5.56
CA LEU A 8 5.07 -8.40 -6.66
C LEU A 8 3.87 -9.26 -6.28
N ASN A 9 3.82 -9.76 -5.05
CA ASN A 9 2.68 -10.55 -4.56
C ASN A 9 1.43 -9.68 -4.45
N GLN A 10 1.55 -8.50 -3.86
CA GLN A 10 0.44 -7.56 -3.70
C GLN A 10 -0.17 -7.16 -5.05
N GLY A 11 0.68 -6.82 -6.04
CA GLY A 11 0.21 -6.49 -7.39
C GLY A 11 -0.50 -7.66 -8.09
N LYS A 12 -0.03 -8.89 -7.89
CA LYS A 12 -0.71 -10.10 -8.41
C LYS A 12 -2.07 -10.33 -7.76
N GLU A 13 -2.16 -10.23 -6.44
CA GLU A 13 -3.45 -10.37 -5.73
C GLU A 13 -4.43 -9.26 -6.14
N HIS A 14 -3.95 -8.02 -6.24
CA HIS A 14 -4.76 -6.90 -6.74
C HIS A 14 -5.29 -7.19 -8.16
N GLN A 15 -4.44 -7.67 -9.07
CA GLN A 15 -4.85 -7.98 -10.45
C GLN A 15 -5.89 -9.11 -10.52
N LYS A 16 -5.83 -10.11 -9.63
CA LYS A 16 -6.87 -11.16 -9.55
C LYS A 16 -8.24 -10.56 -9.24
N ILE A 17 -8.31 -9.67 -8.24
CA ILE A 17 -9.55 -8.99 -7.87
C ILE A 17 -10.03 -8.10 -9.03
N ILE A 18 -9.15 -7.31 -9.65
CA ILE A 18 -9.53 -6.46 -10.79
C ILE A 18 -10.06 -7.28 -11.98
N THR A 19 -9.51 -8.47 -12.22
CA THR A 19 -10.00 -9.38 -13.27
C THR A 19 -11.41 -9.88 -12.97
N LYS A 20 -11.71 -10.19 -11.71
CA LYS A 20 -13.06 -10.56 -11.23
C LYS A 20 -14.05 -9.40 -11.39
N LEU A 21 -13.59 -8.17 -11.21
CA LEU A 21 -14.37 -6.93 -11.30
C LEU A 21 -14.29 -6.25 -12.67
N LYS A 22 -14.00 -7.00 -13.75
CA LYS A 22 -13.74 -6.41 -15.08
C LYS A 22 -14.87 -5.51 -15.59
N ASP A 23 -16.11 -5.89 -15.29
CA ASP A 23 -17.34 -5.23 -15.75
C ASP A 23 -17.77 -4.07 -14.81
N TYR A 24 -17.07 -3.89 -13.70
CA TYR A 24 -17.36 -2.84 -12.73
C TYR A 24 -16.76 -1.51 -13.21
N ASN A 25 -17.46 -0.42 -12.90
CA ASN A 25 -16.96 0.93 -13.06
C ASN A 25 -16.01 1.33 -11.91
N ILE A 26 -15.41 2.52 -11.99
CA ILE A 26 -14.39 2.98 -11.04
C ILE A 26 -14.96 3.08 -9.61
N ASP A 27 -16.16 3.64 -9.45
CA ASP A 27 -16.79 3.82 -8.14
C ASP A 27 -17.14 2.47 -7.51
N GLU A 28 -17.69 1.55 -8.30
CA GLU A 28 -18.00 0.19 -7.85
C GLU A 28 -16.75 -0.58 -7.43
N ILE A 29 -15.63 -0.45 -8.16
CA ILE A 29 -14.35 -1.05 -7.79
C ILE A 29 -13.84 -0.44 -6.49
N ILE A 30 -13.85 0.88 -6.36
CA ILE A 30 -13.36 1.54 -5.13
C ILE A 30 -14.23 1.13 -3.95
N ASP A 31 -15.54 1.08 -4.09
CA ASP A 31 -16.45 0.59 -3.05
C ASP A 31 -16.17 -0.86 -2.69
N TYR A 32 -15.89 -1.72 -3.66
CA TYR A 32 -15.51 -3.12 -3.40
C TYR A 32 -14.28 -3.24 -2.50
N PHE A 33 -13.31 -2.33 -2.66
CA PHE A 33 -12.08 -2.32 -1.88
C PHE A 33 -12.22 -1.70 -0.47
N LYS A 34 -13.41 -1.27 -0.05
CA LYS A 34 -13.66 -0.90 1.36
C LYS A 34 -13.41 -2.10 2.28
N PHE A 35 -12.84 -1.84 3.46
CA PHE A 35 -12.43 -2.88 4.42
C PHE A 35 -13.54 -3.90 4.68
N GLU A 36 -14.76 -3.43 4.93
CA GLU A 36 -15.92 -4.25 5.24
C GLU A 36 -16.27 -5.20 4.09
N ASN A 37 -16.13 -4.74 2.84
CA ASN A 37 -16.37 -5.54 1.64
C ASN A 37 -15.24 -6.51 1.37
N MET A 38 -13.98 -6.07 1.51
CA MET A 38 -12.80 -6.92 1.31
C MET A 38 -12.71 -8.04 2.35
N LEU A 39 -13.10 -7.77 3.60
CA LEU A 39 -13.17 -8.76 4.67
C LEU A 39 -14.08 -9.94 4.30
N ILE A 40 -15.23 -9.65 3.68
CA ILE A 40 -16.22 -10.67 3.30
C ILE A 40 -15.79 -11.38 2.01
N ASN A 41 -15.40 -10.61 1.00
CA ASN A 41 -15.24 -11.14 -0.35
C ASN A 41 -13.84 -11.69 -0.64
N GLU A 42 -12.82 -11.14 0.03
CA GLU A 42 -11.41 -11.41 -0.25
C GLU A 42 -10.60 -11.62 1.07
N PRO A 43 -11.03 -12.51 1.99
CA PRO A 43 -10.47 -12.64 3.35
C PRO A 43 -8.99 -13.05 3.39
N ASN A 44 -8.44 -13.55 2.28
CA ASN A 44 -7.04 -13.94 2.16
C ASN A 44 -6.15 -12.84 1.56
N PHE A 45 -6.72 -11.73 1.10
CA PHE A 45 -5.96 -10.61 0.51
C PHE A 45 -5.04 -9.93 1.54
N CYS A 46 -5.46 -9.87 2.81
CA CYS A 46 -4.69 -9.30 3.89
C CYS A 46 -4.75 -10.20 5.13
N LEU A 47 -3.61 -10.40 5.80
CA LEU A 47 -3.55 -11.18 7.04
C LEU A 47 -4.45 -10.60 8.14
N LEU A 48 -4.58 -9.27 8.21
CA LEU A 48 -5.40 -8.59 9.21
C LEU A 48 -6.89 -8.84 9.06
N TYR A 49 -7.36 -9.26 7.88
CA TYR A 49 -8.77 -9.59 7.67
C TYR A 49 -9.17 -10.84 8.46
N LYS A 50 -8.26 -11.80 8.64
CA LYS A 50 -8.50 -13.00 9.47
C LYS A 50 -8.73 -12.65 10.94
N GLU A 51 -8.20 -11.52 11.39
CA GLU A 51 -8.36 -10.98 12.74
C GLU A 51 -9.47 -9.92 12.82
N ASN A 52 -10.19 -9.65 11.71
CA ASN A 52 -11.15 -8.55 11.60
C ASN A 52 -10.57 -7.21 12.09
N LYS A 53 -9.31 -6.91 11.72
CA LYS A 53 -8.57 -5.75 12.20
C LYS A 53 -8.27 -4.76 11.07
N LYS A 54 -8.58 -3.49 11.29
CA LYS A 54 -8.20 -2.38 10.40
C LYS A 54 -6.71 -2.03 10.58
N CYS A 55 -5.98 -1.80 9.49
CA CYS A 55 -4.59 -1.33 9.55
C CYS A 55 -4.47 0.14 10.00
N HIS A 56 -5.47 0.95 9.67
CA HIS A 56 -5.59 2.34 10.10
C HIS A 56 -6.97 2.57 10.71
N ASN A 57 -7.01 3.28 11.83
CA ASN A 57 -8.25 3.61 12.50
C ASN A 57 -8.96 4.79 11.81
N ILE A 58 -9.57 4.52 10.66
CA ILE A 58 -10.43 5.45 9.91
C ILE A 58 -11.75 4.77 9.56
N GLU A 59 -12.82 5.56 9.54
CA GLU A 59 -14.19 5.08 9.30
C GLU A 59 -14.27 4.35 7.95
N ASN A 60 -13.94 5.06 6.87
CA ASN A 60 -14.01 4.56 5.50
C ASN A 60 -12.65 4.04 5.00
N LEU A 61 -12.08 3.05 5.69
CA LEU A 61 -10.82 2.43 5.28
C LEU A 61 -10.97 1.74 3.93
N ASN A 62 -10.24 2.20 2.93
CA ASN A 62 -10.22 1.61 1.59
C ASN A 62 -8.84 0.99 1.29
N CYS A 63 -8.82 -0.24 0.79
CA CYS A 63 -7.61 -1.03 0.61
C CYS A 63 -7.07 -1.04 -0.83
N TYR A 64 -7.69 -0.32 -1.78
CA TYR A 64 -7.27 -0.30 -3.19
C TYR A 64 -5.82 0.14 -3.35
N LEU A 65 -5.46 1.29 -2.75
CA LEU A 65 -4.06 1.74 -2.64
C LEU A 65 -3.52 1.46 -1.22
N CYS A 66 -3.74 0.28 -0.65
CA CYS A 66 -3.11 -0.04 0.64
C CYS A 66 -1.57 0.04 0.58
N ALA A 67 -1.00 -0.19 -0.61
CA ALA A 67 0.35 0.28 -0.95
C ALA A 67 0.28 1.74 -1.43
N CYS A 68 1.14 2.60 -0.88
CA CYS A 68 1.18 4.00 -1.27
C CYS A 68 2.07 4.20 -2.51
N PRO A 69 1.61 4.89 -3.58
CA PRO A 69 2.44 5.19 -4.75
C PRO A 69 3.58 6.17 -4.50
N TYR A 70 3.62 6.79 -3.31
CA TYR A 70 4.72 7.63 -2.85
C TYR A 70 5.74 6.90 -1.98
N PHE A 71 5.51 5.62 -1.68
CA PHE A 71 6.49 4.81 -0.97
C PHE A 71 7.62 4.43 -1.94
N ARG A 72 8.87 4.63 -1.53
CA ARG A 72 10.06 4.30 -2.31
C ARG A 72 10.86 3.27 -1.54
N PHE A 73 11.32 2.22 -2.20
CA PHE A 73 12.09 1.17 -1.56
C PHE A 73 13.17 0.57 -2.47
N ASN A 74 14.20 0.01 -1.82
CA ASN A 74 15.19 -0.86 -2.45
C ASN A 74 15.70 -1.85 -1.42
N ASP A 75 15.54 -3.15 -1.66
CA ASP A 75 15.97 -4.21 -0.74
C ASP A 75 17.50 -4.30 -0.58
N LYS A 76 18.28 -3.69 -1.48
CA LYS A 76 19.74 -3.57 -1.38
C LYS A 76 20.18 -2.31 -0.62
N GLY A 77 19.23 -1.46 -0.21
CA GLY A 77 19.47 -0.18 0.41
C GLY A 77 19.55 0.97 -0.59
N LEU A 78 19.11 2.14 -0.15
CA LEU A 78 19.01 3.37 -0.94
C LEU A 78 20.21 4.30 -0.73
N LYS A 79 20.63 4.42 0.53
CA LYS A 79 21.78 5.21 0.93
C LYS A 79 22.23 4.81 2.33
N LYS A 80 23.51 5.04 2.61
CA LYS A 80 24.04 5.00 3.96
C LYS A 80 23.78 6.34 4.64
N GLN A 81 23.21 6.33 5.85
CA GLN A 81 23.04 7.49 6.72
C GLN A 81 23.74 7.17 8.04
N ASP A 82 24.85 7.86 8.31
CA ASP A 82 25.76 7.54 9.41
C ASP A 82 26.22 6.07 9.36
N ASN A 83 25.87 5.27 10.38
CA ASN A 83 26.15 3.84 10.45
C ASN A 83 24.98 2.95 10.00
N LYS A 84 23.89 3.53 9.46
CA LYS A 84 22.67 2.82 9.08
C LYS A 84 22.46 2.79 7.58
N ILE A 85 21.74 1.79 7.09
CA ILE A 85 21.25 1.71 5.70
C ILE A 85 19.77 2.13 5.65
N LEU A 86 19.44 3.11 4.82
CA LEU A 86 18.05 3.48 4.53
C LEU A 86 17.49 2.55 3.46
N TYR A 87 16.42 1.83 3.75
CA TYR A 87 15.78 0.91 2.79
C TYR A 87 14.53 1.48 2.14
N SER A 88 13.86 2.46 2.76
CA SER A 88 12.65 3.07 2.22
C SER A 88 12.42 4.50 2.69
N TYR A 89 11.68 5.30 1.91
CA TYR A 89 11.26 6.67 2.25
C TYR A 89 9.93 7.05 1.57
N CYS A 90 9.34 8.17 1.99
CA CYS A 90 8.19 8.79 1.33
C CYS A 90 8.66 9.89 0.37
N SER A 91 8.32 9.78 -0.92
CA SER A 91 8.75 10.74 -1.94
C SER A 91 8.11 12.13 -1.82
N ILE A 92 7.04 12.25 -1.04
CA ILE A 92 6.36 13.53 -0.77
C ILE A 92 6.62 14.08 0.63
N ASP A 93 7.49 13.42 1.41
CA ASP A 93 7.80 13.78 2.80
C ASP A 93 6.54 14.10 3.63
N SER A 94 5.58 13.17 3.60
CA SER A 94 4.31 13.35 4.30
C SER A 94 4.54 13.62 5.77
N LYS A 95 3.93 14.69 6.31
CA LYS A 95 3.96 15.03 7.74
C LYS A 95 3.45 13.93 8.69
N ASN A 96 2.72 12.96 8.15
CA ASN A 96 2.19 11.82 8.91
C ASN A 96 3.05 10.55 8.76
N GLY A 97 4.17 10.64 8.02
CA GLY A 97 5.16 9.58 7.94
C GLY A 97 6.16 9.66 9.08
N SER A 98 6.66 8.50 9.49
CA SER A 98 7.69 8.34 10.53
C SER A 98 8.84 7.48 10.00
N LYS A 99 9.83 7.23 10.86
CA LYS A 99 10.91 6.29 10.59
C LYS A 99 10.87 5.19 11.64
N PHE A 100 11.08 3.97 11.18
CA PHE A 100 11.43 2.84 12.04
C PHE A 100 12.93 2.63 11.95
N GLU A 101 13.64 2.89 13.03
CA GLU A 101 15.10 2.82 13.09
C GLU A 101 15.55 1.69 14.01
N SER A 102 16.55 0.93 13.56
CA SER A 102 17.34 0.04 14.39
C SER A 102 18.76 0.55 14.54
N GLU A 103 19.66 -0.27 15.09
CA GLU A 103 21.09 0.00 15.13
C GLU A 103 21.72 0.11 13.73
N ASN A 104 21.21 -0.67 12.76
CA ASN A 104 21.86 -0.86 11.46
C ASN A 104 21.03 -0.39 10.26
N PHE A 105 19.74 -0.10 10.44
CA PHE A 105 18.86 0.22 9.32
C PHE A 105 17.78 1.24 9.66
N ILE A 106 17.21 1.83 8.60
CA ILE A 106 16.08 2.74 8.65
C ILE A 106 15.06 2.29 7.60
N HIS A 107 13.82 2.10 8.05
CA HIS A 107 12.65 1.94 7.18
C HIS A 107 11.69 3.11 7.37
N HIS A 108 10.92 3.42 6.34
CA HIS A 108 9.82 4.37 6.45
C HIS A 108 8.59 3.71 7.07
N ASP A 109 7.95 4.43 7.98
CA ASP A 109 6.74 3.99 8.67
C ASP A 109 5.55 4.87 8.27
N CYS A 110 4.51 4.22 7.75
CA CYS A 110 3.28 4.84 7.26
C CYS A 110 2.09 4.64 8.21
N SER A 111 2.28 4.11 9.42
CA SER A 111 1.20 3.69 10.33
C SER A 111 0.26 4.83 10.72
N ASN A 112 0.73 6.09 10.69
CA ASN A 112 -0.07 7.28 10.97
C ASN A 112 -0.61 7.99 9.70
N CYS A 113 -0.29 7.47 8.50
CA CYS A 113 -0.64 8.09 7.23
C CYS A 113 -1.88 7.45 6.61
N THR A 114 -2.89 8.27 6.30
CA THR A 114 -4.17 7.81 5.72
C THR A 114 -4.34 8.21 4.26
N ILE A 115 -3.37 8.92 3.68
CA ILE A 115 -3.44 9.46 2.31
C ILE A 115 -3.91 8.41 1.29
N PRO A 116 -3.29 7.22 1.20
CA PRO A 116 -3.60 6.32 0.11
C PRO A 116 -4.93 5.58 0.32
N HIS A 117 -5.50 5.64 1.52
CA HIS A 117 -6.80 5.05 1.86
C HIS A 117 -7.99 5.98 1.59
N LYS A 118 -7.76 7.25 1.26
CA LYS A 118 -8.83 8.21 0.99
C LYS A 118 -9.39 8.01 -0.41
N GLU A 119 -10.71 7.84 -0.51
CA GLU A 119 -11.42 7.69 -1.78
C GLU A 119 -11.03 8.73 -2.84
N LYS A 120 -10.99 10.01 -2.46
CA LYS A 120 -10.56 11.11 -3.36
C LYS A 120 -9.16 10.90 -3.91
N PHE A 121 -8.23 10.40 -3.09
CA PHE A 121 -6.87 10.11 -3.51
C PHE A 121 -6.84 8.92 -4.45
N ILE A 122 -7.60 7.87 -4.15
CA ILE A 122 -7.70 6.67 -4.99
C ILE A 122 -8.27 7.03 -6.37
N LYS A 123 -9.39 7.76 -6.43
CA LYS A 123 -10.00 8.22 -7.69
C LYS A 123 -9.03 9.01 -8.56
N LYS A 124 -8.27 9.92 -7.96
CA LYS A 124 -7.29 10.74 -8.68
C LYS A 124 -6.14 9.93 -9.31
N ASN A 125 -5.76 8.80 -8.68
CA ASN A 125 -4.61 7.99 -9.09
C ASN A 125 -5.03 6.60 -9.60
N PHE A 126 -6.31 6.43 -9.96
CA PHE A 126 -6.87 5.12 -10.29
C PHE A 126 -6.32 4.58 -11.62
N ASN A 127 -5.97 3.30 -11.63
CA ASN A 127 -5.69 2.53 -12.84
C ASN A 127 -5.98 1.05 -12.58
N LYS A 128 -6.71 0.37 -13.47
CA LYS A 128 -6.97 -1.08 -13.34
C LYS A 128 -5.66 -1.89 -13.26
N ASN A 129 -4.56 -1.43 -13.85
CA ASN A 129 -3.23 -1.99 -13.67
C ASN A 129 -2.51 -1.32 -12.48
N TRP A 130 -2.47 -2.02 -11.35
CA TRP A 130 -1.82 -1.56 -10.12
C TRP A 130 -0.33 -1.23 -10.31
N PHE A 131 0.38 -1.98 -11.16
CA PHE A 131 1.80 -1.73 -11.41
C PHE A 131 2.06 -0.40 -12.12
N GLU A 132 1.10 0.12 -12.91
CA GLU A 132 1.20 1.46 -13.49
C GLU A 132 1.11 2.56 -12.42
N ILE A 133 0.25 2.36 -11.42
CA ILE A 133 0.13 3.28 -10.28
C ILE A 133 1.42 3.30 -9.46
N MET A 134 2.03 2.12 -9.29
CA MET A 134 3.18 1.91 -8.42
C MET A 134 4.54 1.92 -9.14
N LYS A 135 4.58 2.36 -10.40
CA LYS A 135 5.76 2.26 -11.26
C LYS A 135 7.01 2.94 -10.70
N ASP A 136 6.82 3.97 -9.87
CA ASP A 136 7.91 4.73 -9.28
C ASP A 136 8.35 4.19 -7.90
N CYS A 137 7.70 3.15 -7.36
CA CYS A 137 7.97 2.68 -6.00
C CYS A 137 9.32 1.95 -5.87
N ARG A 138 9.69 1.20 -6.92
CA ARG A 138 10.94 0.42 -6.99
C ARG A 138 12.04 1.31 -7.55
N ILE A 139 13.11 1.53 -6.77
CA ILE A 139 14.23 2.42 -7.16
C ILE A 139 15.59 1.77 -6.92
#